data_AF-A0A6C1QML5-F1
#
_entry.id   AF-A0A6C1QML5-F1
#
_cell.length_a   1.000
_cell.length_b   1.000
_cell.length_c   1.000
_cell.angle_alpha   90.00
_cell.angle_beta   90.00
_cell.angle_gamma   90.00
#
_symmetry.space_group_name_H-M   'P 1'
#
loop_
_entity.id
_entity.type
_entity.pdbx_description
1 polymer ?
#
loop_
_entity_poly.entity_id
_entity_poly.type
_entity_poly.pdbx_seq_one_letter_code
_entity_poly.pdbx_strand_id
1 'polypeptide(L)'
;MIYMKRIYNKIIVITVVLALGFVTGCEKLEVENLNQPDIATVLGSPDDVRTAVQSAYLSMWESMKLYTVNMPATVAANHATASWGNFAWLDSGQEPRRPWNNDPSYGDADLTETPYENFYATISQVNDALFLINIEDMQIGPNGRDNDMVLASSYLIRGISLGQLGVAFDQAMIPYEDSDLALLEFQPWNEVIEAGINDLLTAINIASTADAFSMPSATLPGHTVNNNFIIELANSYAARFLAHGSRTKAQNDDNISWSSYGWNDVLTFAENGLTSDFAPTGDGLPWEGGTWWDLNIKYLRNPGWARIHPRVIKLMDPLHWTRYPTDDLGLPLSVENPNFNNPHGPDADPGIAFSDDARLLTDFQYLPSNNFPADRGGWFYSHYRQSRYDFPASTNDDGLFMGESLGPLREFRAYDVKLLQAEAMVRTGNVAGALAILNDSNNERKSRGQLPVVETTNPDEVLDIIFYERDIELANNGWMIHFGDMRRRDFLQQGTPLHYPVPGSELEALGLPIYTFGGFNNADGVNTSDGGDWIKPYYHF
;
A
#
# COMPACT_ATOMS: atom_id res chain seq x y z
N MET A 1 60.05 13.47 -54.03
CA MET A 1 60.45 12.48 -55.06
C MET A 1 60.21 11.10 -54.46
N ILE A 2 59.56 10.19 -55.20
CA ILE A 2 59.58 8.70 -55.09
C ILE A 2 60.17 8.15 -53.76
N TYR A 3 59.47 7.48 -52.84
CA TYR A 3 58.23 6.64 -52.92
C TYR A 3 57.46 6.69 -51.54
N MET A 4 56.59 5.77 -51.05
CA MET A 4 56.20 4.40 -51.46
C MET A 4 54.70 4.04 -51.28
N LYS A 5 54.34 3.05 -50.44
CA LYS A 5 53.04 2.34 -50.36
C LYS A 5 52.59 2.06 -48.90
N ARG A 6 51.27 2.13 -48.65
CA ARG A 6 50.43 1.28 -47.74
C ARG A 6 50.77 1.34 -46.22
N ILE A 7 49.84 1.20 -45.25
CA ILE A 7 48.43 0.73 -45.17
C ILE A 7 47.82 1.32 -43.85
N TYR A 8 46.52 1.59 -43.58
CA TYR A 8 45.25 1.51 -44.33
C TYR A 8 44.21 2.54 -43.80
N ASN A 9 43.08 2.66 -44.52
CA ASN A 9 41.67 2.90 -44.11
C ASN A 9 41.33 3.51 -42.73
N LYS A 10 40.72 4.71 -42.64
CA LYS A 10 39.28 5.10 -42.94
C LYS A 10 38.30 4.64 -41.84
N ILE A 11 37.49 5.46 -41.15
CA ILE A 11 37.03 6.88 -41.31
C ILE A 11 36.11 7.16 -42.52
N ILE A 12 34.88 7.62 -42.20
CA ILE A 12 33.83 8.25 -43.03
C ILE A 12 33.22 7.41 -44.18
N VAL A 13 31.90 7.14 -44.08
CA VAL A 13 30.83 7.81 -44.86
C VAL A 13 29.57 7.89 -43.99
N ILE A 14 28.92 9.07 -43.98
CA ILE A 14 27.55 9.28 -43.48
C ILE A 14 26.67 9.57 -44.72
N THR A 15 25.42 9.07 -44.69
CA THR A 15 24.32 9.39 -45.62
C THR A 15 24.58 9.17 -47.13
N VAL A 16 24.12 8.02 -47.62
CA VAL A 16 23.35 7.97 -48.88
C VAL A 16 22.06 7.21 -48.57
N VAL A 17 20.96 7.94 -48.44
CA VAL A 17 19.59 7.43 -48.30
C VAL A 17 18.85 7.69 -49.62
N LEU A 18 17.78 6.94 -49.91
CA LEU A 18 16.89 7.10 -51.07
C LEU A 18 17.49 6.86 -52.47
N ALA A 19 17.68 5.58 -52.83
CA ALA A 19 17.13 4.99 -54.06
C ALA A 19 17.36 3.46 -54.10
N LEU A 20 16.48 2.73 -54.82
CA LEU A 20 16.58 1.29 -55.15
C LEU A 20 16.48 0.33 -53.95
N GLY A 21 15.25 -0.09 -53.61
CA GLY A 21 15.00 -1.08 -52.54
C GLY A 21 13.55 -1.56 -52.41
N PHE A 22 12.76 -1.51 -53.48
CA PHE A 22 11.39 -2.07 -53.48
C PHE A 22 11.36 -3.49 -54.06
N VAL A 23 10.41 -4.29 -53.57
CA VAL A 23 10.00 -5.64 -54.01
C VAL A 23 10.84 -6.83 -53.48
N THR A 24 10.13 -7.89 -53.09
CA THR A 24 10.55 -9.22 -52.55
C THR A 24 11.32 -9.25 -51.23
N GLY A 25 10.75 -9.90 -50.19
CA GLY A 25 11.52 -10.30 -49.00
C GLY A 25 10.82 -10.31 -47.63
N CYS A 26 9.52 -10.64 -47.51
CA CYS A 26 8.94 -10.92 -46.19
C CYS A 26 9.28 -12.34 -45.72
N GLU A 27 10.54 -12.57 -45.32
CA GLU A 27 10.83 -13.65 -44.37
C GLU A 27 10.44 -13.16 -42.97
N LYS A 28 9.58 -13.94 -42.29
CA LYS A 28 9.45 -13.85 -40.83
C LYS A 28 10.80 -14.27 -40.25
N LEU A 29 11.56 -13.32 -39.70
CA LEU A 29 12.69 -13.63 -38.84
C LEU A 29 12.18 -14.04 -37.46
N GLU A 30 11.55 -15.22 -37.39
CA GLU A 30 11.36 -15.97 -36.16
C GLU A 30 12.73 -16.51 -35.73
N VAL A 31 13.58 -15.60 -35.25
CA VAL A 31 14.81 -15.94 -34.55
C VAL A 31 14.40 -16.37 -33.15
N GLU A 32 14.34 -17.68 -32.96
CA GLU A 32 14.16 -18.33 -31.66
C GLU A 32 15.08 -17.67 -30.62
N ASN A 33 14.49 -17.04 -29.61
CA ASN A 33 15.25 -16.31 -28.60
C ASN A 33 15.83 -17.29 -27.57
N LEU A 34 16.94 -17.93 -27.92
CA LEU A 34 17.68 -18.87 -27.07
C LEU A 34 18.22 -18.28 -25.75
N ASN A 35 17.98 -16.99 -25.46
CA ASN A 35 18.28 -16.34 -24.18
C ASN A 35 17.01 -15.92 -23.40
N GLN A 36 15.81 -16.15 -23.94
CA GLN A 36 14.58 -16.07 -23.17
C GLN A 36 14.48 -17.35 -22.33
N PRO A 37 14.32 -17.25 -21.00
CA PRO A 37 14.07 -18.43 -20.16
C PRO A 37 12.70 -19.01 -20.50
N ASP A 38 12.69 -20.09 -21.26
CA ASP A 38 11.50 -20.91 -21.50
C ASP A 38 11.01 -21.52 -20.18
N ILE A 39 9.68 -21.51 -19.96
CA ILE A 39 9.01 -22.13 -18.82
C ILE A 39 9.42 -23.61 -18.71
N ALA A 40 9.51 -24.34 -19.82
CA ALA A 40 9.95 -25.74 -19.81
C ALA A 40 11.44 -25.94 -19.46
N THR A 41 12.24 -24.86 -19.48
CA THR A 41 13.67 -24.87 -19.10
C THR A 41 13.89 -24.43 -17.64
N VAL A 42 13.05 -23.54 -17.09
CA VAL A 42 13.18 -23.02 -15.71
C VAL A 42 12.28 -23.76 -14.71
N LEU A 43 11.07 -24.16 -15.12
CA LEU A 43 10.09 -24.89 -14.31
C LEU A 43 9.90 -26.33 -14.81
N GLY A 44 10.99 -26.93 -15.33
CA GLY A 44 11.00 -28.25 -15.96
C GLY A 44 10.71 -29.45 -15.04
N SER A 45 10.49 -29.23 -13.74
CA SER A 45 9.98 -30.26 -12.83
C SER A 45 8.92 -29.74 -11.84
N PRO A 46 8.02 -30.61 -11.32
CA PRO A 46 6.99 -30.20 -10.37
C PRO A 46 7.54 -29.67 -9.04
N ASP A 47 8.75 -30.09 -8.64
CA ASP A 47 9.41 -29.56 -7.45
C ASP A 47 9.91 -28.12 -7.66
N ASP A 48 10.25 -27.73 -8.90
CA ASP A 48 10.63 -26.35 -9.26
C ASP A 48 9.39 -25.45 -9.24
N VAL A 49 8.27 -25.89 -9.82
CA VAL A 49 6.97 -25.17 -9.75
C VAL A 49 6.54 -24.92 -8.30
N ARG A 50 6.57 -25.95 -7.46
CA ARG A 50 6.25 -25.79 -6.03
C ARG A 50 7.23 -24.84 -5.33
N THR A 51 8.47 -24.72 -5.80
CA THR A 51 9.48 -23.81 -5.23
C THR A 51 9.27 -22.36 -5.70
N ALA A 52 8.88 -22.15 -6.96
CA ALA A 52 8.53 -20.84 -7.50
C ALA A 52 7.32 -20.21 -6.79
N VAL A 53 6.29 -20.99 -6.47
CA VAL A 53 5.13 -20.49 -5.71
C VAL A 53 5.44 -20.27 -4.22
N GLN A 54 6.45 -20.94 -3.67
CA GLN A 54 6.95 -20.61 -2.33
C GLN A 54 7.68 -19.26 -2.30
N SER A 55 8.55 -18.98 -3.28
CA SER A 55 9.23 -17.67 -3.35
C SER A 55 8.31 -16.52 -3.75
N ALA A 56 7.20 -16.79 -4.44
CA ALA A 56 6.21 -15.77 -4.80
C ALA A 56 5.57 -15.07 -3.58
N TYR A 57 5.54 -15.71 -2.40
CA TYR A 57 5.15 -15.04 -1.14
C TYR A 57 6.11 -13.89 -0.75
N LEU A 58 7.41 -14.03 -1.06
CA LEU A 58 8.39 -12.96 -0.88
C LEU A 58 8.25 -11.89 -1.97
N SER A 59 8.10 -12.28 -3.24
CA SER A 59 7.87 -11.33 -4.35
C SER A 59 6.66 -10.42 -4.07
N MET A 60 5.55 -11.01 -3.63
CA MET A 60 4.34 -10.31 -3.20
C MET A 60 4.58 -9.36 -2.01
N TRP A 61 5.43 -9.79 -1.05
CA TRP A 61 5.81 -8.98 0.11
C TRP A 61 6.64 -7.76 -0.31
N GLU A 62 7.73 -7.97 -1.05
CA GLU A 62 8.63 -6.90 -1.51
C GLU A 62 7.91 -5.88 -2.40
N SER A 63 6.94 -6.33 -3.22
CA SER A 63 6.05 -5.48 -4.03
C SER A 63 5.28 -4.44 -3.20
N MET A 64 4.90 -4.76 -1.97
CA MET A 64 4.26 -3.80 -1.06
C MET A 64 5.28 -2.95 -0.30
N LYS A 65 6.47 -3.49 -0.01
CA LYS A 65 7.32 -3.04 1.11
C LYS A 65 8.61 -2.30 0.78
N LEU A 66 9.07 -2.31 -0.47
CA LEU A 66 10.26 -1.55 -0.94
C LEU A 66 9.99 -0.02 -0.94
N TYR A 67 10.60 0.73 -1.84
CA TYR A 67 10.19 2.10 -2.14
C TYR A 67 8.89 2.02 -2.94
N THR A 68 7.77 2.31 -2.27
CA THR A 68 6.42 2.16 -2.86
C THR A 68 5.54 3.36 -2.54
N VAL A 69 4.50 3.53 -3.35
CA VAL A 69 3.48 4.58 -3.31
C VAL A 69 2.84 4.80 -1.93
N ASN A 70 2.89 3.80 -1.03
CA ASN A 70 2.44 3.94 0.35
C ASN A 70 3.21 5.03 1.14
N MET A 71 4.50 5.26 0.87
CA MET A 71 5.26 6.34 1.49
C MET A 71 4.74 7.74 1.16
N PRO A 72 4.60 8.17 -0.11
CA PRO A 72 3.96 9.43 -0.46
C PRO A 72 2.47 9.47 -0.06
N ALA A 73 1.73 8.37 -0.24
CA ALA A 73 0.30 8.31 0.10
C ALA A 73 0.02 8.56 1.60
N THR A 74 0.88 8.08 2.50
CA THR A 74 0.74 8.31 3.96
C THR A 74 0.95 9.78 4.35
N VAL A 75 1.74 10.53 3.57
CA VAL A 75 1.91 11.99 3.71
C VAL A 75 0.75 12.74 3.03
N ALA A 76 0.34 12.30 1.83
CA ALA A 76 -0.80 12.86 1.11
C ALA A 76 -2.12 12.76 1.91
N ALA A 77 -2.25 11.69 2.70
CA ALA A 77 -3.35 11.41 3.63
C ALA A 77 -3.28 12.19 4.96
N ASN A 78 -2.26 13.03 5.18
CA ASN A 78 -2.06 13.76 6.43
C ASN A 78 -2.12 12.83 7.67
N HIS A 79 -1.55 11.63 7.56
CA HIS A 79 -1.28 10.73 8.69
C HIS A 79 0.19 10.87 9.12
N ALA A 80 1.11 10.78 8.16
CA ALA A 80 2.50 11.23 8.32
C ALA A 80 2.69 12.66 7.73
N THR A 81 3.85 13.25 8.00
CA THR A 81 4.31 14.50 7.38
C THR A 81 5.84 14.49 7.26
N ALA A 82 6.36 14.89 6.09
CA ALA A 82 7.80 14.99 5.83
C ALA A 82 8.12 15.99 4.73
N SER A 83 8.99 16.98 4.99
CA SER A 83 9.35 18.02 4.00
C SER A 83 10.54 17.65 3.10
N TRP A 84 10.88 16.37 2.97
CA TRP A 84 12.10 15.96 2.27
C TRP A 84 11.86 15.79 0.77
N GLY A 85 12.86 16.17 -0.03
CA GLY A 85 12.80 16.15 -1.50
C GLY A 85 13.25 14.80 -2.04
N ASN A 86 12.64 13.75 -1.53
CA ASN A 86 12.80 12.35 -1.88
C ASN A 86 11.59 11.56 -1.34
N PHE A 87 11.37 10.35 -1.84
CA PHE A 87 10.16 9.56 -1.61
C PHE A 87 8.87 10.32 -1.95
N ALA A 88 8.96 11.30 -2.87
CA ALA A 88 7.93 12.25 -3.28
C ALA A 88 7.20 12.95 -2.12
N TRP A 89 7.80 12.96 -0.91
CA TRP A 89 7.16 13.47 0.30
C TRP A 89 6.92 14.97 0.25
N LEU A 90 7.89 15.74 -0.27
CA LEU A 90 7.72 17.19 -0.48
C LEU A 90 6.60 17.48 -1.46
N ASP A 91 6.50 16.80 -2.60
CA ASP A 91 5.46 17.07 -3.60
C ASP A 91 4.07 16.59 -3.16
N SER A 92 4.01 15.41 -2.51
CA SER A 92 2.77 14.82 -1.97
C SER A 92 2.24 15.54 -0.73
N GLY A 93 3.14 16.20 0.02
CA GLY A 93 2.83 17.02 1.19
C GLY A 93 2.82 18.53 0.93
N GLN A 94 3.16 18.99 -0.28
CA GLN A 94 3.14 20.41 -0.64
C GLN A 94 1.71 20.96 -0.49
N GLU A 95 1.65 22.21 -0.04
CA GLU A 95 0.44 23.02 -0.09
C GLU A 95 0.71 24.30 -0.90
N PRO A 96 -0.20 24.70 -1.82
CA PRO A 96 -1.30 23.91 -2.37
C PRO A 96 -0.82 22.62 -3.04
N ARG A 97 -1.66 21.58 -3.04
CA ARG A 97 -1.35 20.27 -3.62
C ARG A 97 -1.04 20.37 -5.11
N ARG A 98 -0.03 19.62 -5.57
CA ARG A 98 0.38 19.48 -6.97
C ARG A 98 -0.22 18.19 -7.58
N PRO A 99 -0.32 18.09 -8.92
CA PRO A 99 -0.51 16.80 -9.58
C PRO A 99 0.65 15.85 -9.28
N TRP A 100 0.42 14.54 -9.34
CA TRP A 100 1.50 13.55 -9.34
C TRP A 100 2.41 13.77 -10.56
N ASN A 101 3.72 13.63 -10.41
CA ASN A 101 4.65 13.81 -11.51
C ASN A 101 4.93 12.47 -12.20
N ASN A 102 4.09 12.10 -13.17
CA ASN A 102 4.16 10.83 -13.89
C ASN A 102 5.16 10.83 -15.07
N ASP A 103 6.18 11.69 -15.02
CA ASP A 103 7.25 11.74 -16.02
C ASP A 103 8.34 10.71 -15.67
N PRO A 104 8.76 9.80 -16.57
CA PRO A 104 9.81 8.80 -16.30
C PRO A 104 11.17 9.37 -15.88
N SER A 105 11.40 10.68 -16.05
CA SER A 105 12.59 11.37 -15.58
C SER A 105 12.43 12.04 -14.20
N TYR A 106 11.28 11.86 -13.53
CA TYR A 106 11.08 12.29 -12.15
C TYR A 106 11.95 11.48 -11.19
N GLY A 107 12.66 12.17 -10.29
CA GLY A 107 13.62 11.54 -9.38
C GLY A 107 13.04 10.66 -8.27
N ASP A 108 11.71 10.54 -8.20
CA ASP A 108 10.94 9.70 -7.27
C ASP A 108 9.83 8.90 -8.04
N ALA A 109 10.00 8.66 -9.35
CA ALA A 109 9.05 7.88 -10.18
C ALA A 109 8.95 6.40 -9.76
N ASP A 110 10.05 5.88 -9.20
CA ASP A 110 10.21 4.51 -8.72
C ASP A 110 9.14 4.10 -7.70
N LEU A 111 8.57 5.05 -6.96
CA LEU A 111 7.50 4.83 -5.99
C LEU A 111 6.20 4.33 -6.63
N THR A 112 5.92 4.71 -7.88
CA THR A 112 4.78 4.18 -8.65
C THR A 112 5.20 3.05 -9.58
N GLU A 113 6.36 3.16 -10.21
CA GLU A 113 6.86 2.17 -11.18
C GLU A 113 7.17 0.83 -10.48
N THR A 114 7.94 0.84 -9.39
CA THR A 114 8.40 -0.38 -8.71
C THR A 114 7.27 -1.26 -8.17
N PRO A 115 6.26 -0.77 -7.41
CA PRO A 115 5.17 -1.64 -6.97
C PRO A 115 4.32 -2.15 -8.16
N TYR A 116 4.12 -1.34 -9.20
CA TYR A 116 3.36 -1.74 -10.38
C TYR A 116 4.05 -2.88 -11.12
N GLU A 117 5.33 -2.71 -11.47
CA GLU A 117 6.16 -3.71 -12.13
C GLU A 117 6.36 -4.98 -11.28
N ASN A 118 6.62 -4.84 -9.98
CA ASN A 118 6.81 -6.00 -9.09
C ASN A 118 5.53 -6.81 -8.87
N PHE A 119 4.35 -6.18 -8.84
CA PHE A 119 3.08 -6.92 -8.83
C PHE A 119 2.90 -7.69 -10.14
N TYR A 120 3.22 -7.13 -11.31
CA TYR A 120 3.18 -7.89 -12.57
C TYR A 120 4.18 -9.05 -12.62
N ALA A 121 5.40 -8.85 -12.13
CA ALA A 121 6.38 -9.94 -12.01
C ALA A 121 5.87 -11.07 -11.09
N THR A 122 5.27 -10.70 -9.95
CA THR A 122 4.65 -11.63 -8.99
C THR A 122 3.47 -12.38 -9.62
N ILE A 123 2.60 -11.70 -10.37
CA ILE A 123 1.47 -12.29 -11.09
C ILE A 123 1.96 -13.27 -12.17
N SER A 124 2.97 -12.90 -12.96
CA SER A 124 3.57 -13.79 -13.97
C SER A 124 4.13 -15.07 -13.34
N GLN A 125 4.86 -14.94 -12.23
CA GLN A 125 5.48 -16.05 -11.50
C GLN A 125 4.45 -17.08 -11.00
N VAL A 126 3.23 -16.67 -10.64
CA VAL A 126 2.15 -17.59 -10.25
C VAL A 126 1.28 -18.04 -11.43
N ASN A 127 1.15 -17.23 -12.48
CA ASN A 127 0.50 -17.62 -13.73
C ASN A 127 1.22 -18.79 -14.41
N ASP A 128 2.56 -18.82 -14.41
CA ASP A 128 3.34 -19.96 -14.94
C ASP A 128 2.96 -21.28 -14.22
N ALA A 129 2.81 -21.23 -12.89
CA ALA A 129 2.42 -22.38 -12.09
C ALA A 129 0.95 -22.79 -12.32
N LEU A 130 0.05 -21.81 -12.47
CA LEU A 130 -1.35 -22.05 -12.83
C LEU A 130 -1.47 -22.67 -14.23
N PHE A 131 -0.73 -22.17 -15.23
CA PHE A 131 -0.69 -22.71 -16.59
C PHE A 131 -0.25 -24.18 -16.58
N LEU A 132 0.90 -24.47 -15.94
CA LEU A 132 1.45 -25.82 -15.92
C LEU A 132 0.52 -26.83 -15.25
N ILE A 133 -0.23 -26.44 -14.21
CA ILE A 133 -1.16 -27.35 -13.51
C ILE A 133 -2.53 -27.43 -14.22
N ASN A 134 -3.12 -26.29 -14.59
CA ASN A 134 -4.50 -26.24 -15.12
C ASN A 134 -4.60 -26.60 -16.61
N ILE A 135 -3.54 -26.40 -17.39
CA ILE A 135 -3.57 -26.49 -18.87
C ILE A 135 -2.67 -27.63 -19.37
N GLU A 136 -1.45 -27.77 -18.81
CA GLU A 136 -0.52 -28.86 -19.16
C GLU A 136 -0.64 -30.11 -18.25
N ASP A 137 -1.63 -30.15 -17.36
CA ASP A 137 -1.95 -31.27 -16.44
C ASP A 137 -0.75 -31.71 -15.55
N MET A 138 0.13 -30.77 -15.17
CA MET A 138 1.29 -31.08 -14.34
C MET A 138 0.88 -31.52 -12.94
N GLN A 139 1.39 -32.69 -12.54
CA GLN A 139 1.12 -33.30 -11.25
C GLN A 139 2.21 -32.91 -10.24
N ILE A 140 1.88 -32.00 -9.32
CA ILE A 140 2.76 -31.58 -8.23
C ILE A 140 2.73 -32.63 -7.10
N GLY A 141 3.92 -33.05 -6.68
CA GLY A 141 4.06 -34.10 -5.67
C GLY A 141 3.55 -35.48 -6.15
N PRO A 142 3.49 -36.48 -5.25
CA PRO A 142 3.14 -37.85 -5.62
C PRO A 142 1.68 -37.99 -6.10
N ASN A 143 1.50 -38.10 -7.42
CA ASN A 143 0.20 -38.17 -8.12
C ASN A 143 -0.68 -36.93 -7.90
N GLY A 144 -0.11 -35.72 -8.02
CA GLY A 144 -0.86 -34.46 -7.97
C GLY A 144 -1.32 -34.04 -6.57
N ARG A 145 -0.85 -34.72 -5.51
CA ARG A 145 -1.25 -34.47 -4.13
C ARG A 145 -0.96 -33.05 -3.65
N ASP A 146 0.06 -32.40 -4.20
CA ASP A 146 0.45 -31.04 -3.82
C ASP A 146 -0.27 -29.98 -4.69
N ASN A 147 -1.10 -30.36 -5.68
CA ASN A 147 -1.74 -29.42 -6.62
C ASN A 147 -2.58 -28.36 -5.90
N ASP A 148 -3.53 -28.78 -5.05
CA ASP A 148 -4.43 -27.85 -4.33
C ASP A 148 -3.67 -26.81 -3.49
N MET A 149 -2.54 -27.22 -2.89
CA MET A 149 -1.69 -26.35 -2.09
C MET A 149 -1.01 -25.28 -2.96
N VAL A 150 -0.50 -25.66 -4.14
CA VAL A 150 0.12 -24.73 -5.08
C VAL A 150 -0.94 -23.82 -5.71
N LEU A 151 -2.04 -24.38 -6.22
CA LEU A 151 -3.14 -23.63 -6.81
C LEU A 151 -3.72 -22.60 -5.83
N ALA A 152 -4.09 -23.00 -4.61
CA ALA A 152 -4.65 -22.08 -3.61
C ALA A 152 -3.65 -20.97 -3.21
N SER A 153 -2.34 -21.27 -3.19
CA SER A 153 -1.30 -20.27 -2.96
C SER A 153 -1.16 -19.30 -4.15
N SER A 154 -1.17 -19.81 -5.39
CA SER A 154 -1.09 -19.00 -6.61
C SER A 154 -2.28 -18.05 -6.76
N TYR A 155 -3.51 -18.55 -6.58
CA TYR A 155 -4.72 -17.71 -6.61
C TYR A 155 -4.73 -16.68 -5.47
N LEU A 156 -4.28 -17.05 -4.26
CA LEU A 156 -4.14 -16.09 -3.15
C LEU A 156 -3.18 -14.95 -3.52
N ILE A 157 -2.00 -15.28 -4.04
CA ILE A 157 -0.96 -14.31 -4.37
C ILE A 157 -1.42 -13.40 -5.53
N ARG A 158 -1.99 -13.97 -6.60
CA ARG A 158 -2.52 -13.20 -7.73
C ARG A 158 -3.67 -12.28 -7.30
N GLY A 159 -4.58 -12.81 -6.48
CA GLY A 159 -5.71 -12.05 -5.93
C GLY A 159 -5.30 -10.87 -5.07
N ILE A 160 -4.25 -11.03 -4.23
CA ILE A 160 -3.64 -9.93 -3.49
C ILE A 160 -3.00 -8.93 -4.46
N SER A 161 -2.16 -9.37 -5.40
CA SER A 161 -1.44 -8.48 -6.31
C SER A 161 -2.38 -7.64 -7.19
N LEU A 162 -3.41 -8.25 -7.78
CA LEU A 162 -4.44 -7.53 -8.56
C LEU A 162 -5.23 -6.55 -7.68
N GLY A 163 -5.67 -6.97 -6.48
CA GLY A 163 -6.39 -6.09 -5.58
C GLY A 163 -5.57 -4.88 -5.12
N GLN A 164 -4.27 -5.06 -4.85
CA GLN A 164 -3.37 -3.95 -4.52
C GLN A 164 -3.15 -3.01 -5.72
N LEU A 165 -2.99 -3.54 -6.94
CA LEU A 165 -2.92 -2.72 -8.17
C LEU A 165 -4.17 -1.83 -8.31
N GLY A 166 -5.38 -2.40 -8.25
CA GLY A 166 -6.62 -1.62 -8.35
C GLY A 166 -6.91 -0.70 -7.15
N VAL A 167 -6.35 -0.96 -5.96
CA VAL A 167 -6.41 -0.04 -4.82
C VAL A 167 -5.56 1.21 -5.07
N ALA A 168 -4.35 1.08 -5.60
CA ALA A 168 -3.45 2.20 -5.83
C ALA A 168 -3.73 2.96 -7.14
N PHE A 169 -3.84 2.24 -8.26
CA PHE A 169 -3.79 2.78 -9.61
C PHE A 169 -5.18 2.96 -10.23
N ASP A 170 -5.33 3.82 -11.24
CA ASP A 170 -6.60 4.09 -11.91
C ASP A 170 -7.02 3.02 -12.92
N GLN A 171 -6.04 2.37 -13.56
CA GLN A 171 -6.22 1.23 -14.45
C GLN A 171 -5.10 0.21 -14.27
N ALA A 172 -5.35 -1.04 -14.66
CA ALA A 172 -4.34 -2.09 -14.76
C ALA A 172 -4.79 -3.15 -15.79
N MET A 173 -3.85 -3.88 -16.41
CA MET A 173 -4.16 -5.09 -17.18
C MET A 173 -4.40 -6.29 -16.26
N ILE A 174 -5.23 -7.25 -16.67
CA ILE A 174 -5.58 -8.44 -15.88
C ILE A 174 -5.10 -9.71 -16.62
N PRO A 175 -3.83 -10.12 -16.48
CA PRO A 175 -3.29 -11.33 -17.12
C PRO A 175 -3.68 -12.59 -16.34
N TYR A 176 -4.40 -13.50 -17.00
CA TYR A 176 -4.65 -14.87 -16.54
C TYR A 176 -3.63 -15.86 -17.13
N GLU A 177 -3.64 -17.11 -16.65
CA GLU A 177 -2.69 -18.15 -17.07
C GLU A 177 -2.79 -18.51 -18.57
N ASP A 178 -3.94 -18.31 -19.21
CA ASP A 178 -4.19 -18.60 -20.64
C ASP A 178 -4.18 -17.34 -21.53
N SER A 179 -3.83 -16.17 -20.99
CA SER A 179 -3.97 -14.89 -21.70
C SER A 179 -2.93 -14.66 -22.78
N ASP A 180 -3.37 -14.28 -23.98
CA ASP A 180 -2.49 -13.72 -25.00
C ASP A 180 -2.04 -12.31 -24.56
N LEU A 181 -0.81 -12.21 -24.08
CA LEU A 181 -0.23 -10.96 -23.58
C LEU A 181 -0.19 -9.84 -24.64
N ALA A 182 -0.23 -10.17 -25.94
CA ALA A 182 -0.29 -9.19 -27.02
C ALA A 182 -1.70 -8.61 -27.26
N LEU A 183 -2.71 -9.10 -26.54
CA LEU A 183 -4.12 -8.67 -26.62
C LEU A 183 -4.66 -8.11 -25.29
N LEU A 184 -3.81 -7.90 -24.29
CA LEU A 184 -4.21 -7.31 -23.01
C LEU A 184 -4.50 -5.81 -23.16
N GLU A 185 -5.61 -5.37 -22.60
CA GLU A 185 -6.03 -3.96 -22.52
C GLU A 185 -6.16 -3.53 -21.05
N PHE A 186 -5.94 -2.24 -20.78
CA PHE A 186 -6.13 -1.67 -19.44
C PHE A 186 -7.60 -1.70 -19.02
N GLN A 187 -7.88 -2.39 -17.92
CA GLN A 187 -9.19 -2.42 -17.27
C GLN A 187 -9.26 -1.35 -16.17
N PRO A 188 -10.43 -0.76 -15.90
CA PRO A 188 -10.57 0.23 -14.84
C PRO A 188 -10.38 -0.45 -13.47
N TRP A 189 -9.79 0.28 -12.53
CA TRP A 189 -9.43 -0.16 -11.18
C TRP A 189 -10.49 -1.02 -10.45
N ASN A 190 -11.78 -0.76 -10.63
CA ASN A 190 -12.85 -1.51 -9.96
C ASN A 190 -12.93 -2.95 -10.47
N GLU A 191 -12.79 -3.15 -11.78
CA GLU A 191 -12.76 -4.48 -12.41
C GLU A 191 -11.46 -5.22 -12.05
N VAL A 192 -10.35 -4.50 -11.88
CA VAL A 192 -9.08 -5.05 -11.37
C VAL A 192 -9.21 -5.54 -9.92
N ILE A 193 -9.87 -4.76 -9.04
CA ILE A 193 -10.15 -5.21 -7.66
C ILE A 193 -11.11 -6.42 -7.65
N GLU A 194 -12.19 -6.39 -8.44
CA GLU A 194 -13.13 -7.52 -8.50
C GLU A 194 -12.48 -8.80 -9.05
N ALA A 195 -11.60 -8.70 -10.04
CA ALA A 195 -10.77 -9.82 -10.50
C ALA A 195 -9.87 -10.36 -9.37
N GLY A 196 -9.24 -9.47 -8.60
CA GLY A 196 -8.48 -9.85 -7.40
C GLY A 196 -9.33 -10.60 -6.37
N ILE A 197 -10.53 -10.11 -6.07
CA ILE A 197 -11.47 -10.76 -5.14
C ILE A 197 -11.94 -12.13 -5.67
N ASN A 198 -12.15 -12.28 -6.98
CA ASN A 198 -12.52 -13.55 -7.60
C ASN A 198 -11.40 -14.61 -7.49
N ASP A 199 -10.14 -14.22 -7.62
CA ASP A 199 -8.99 -15.09 -7.33
C ASP A 199 -8.92 -15.45 -5.84
N LEU A 200 -9.15 -14.50 -4.91
CA LEU A 200 -9.22 -14.79 -3.48
C LEU A 200 -10.34 -15.78 -3.12
N LEU A 201 -11.53 -15.64 -3.73
CA LEU A 201 -12.63 -16.59 -3.60
C LEU A 201 -12.28 -17.97 -4.15
N THR A 202 -11.51 -18.03 -5.25
CA THR A 202 -11.01 -19.29 -5.83
C THR A 202 -10.02 -19.97 -4.88
N ALA A 203 -9.09 -19.22 -4.28
CA ALA A 203 -8.17 -19.72 -3.26
C ALA A 203 -8.91 -20.25 -2.02
N ILE A 204 -9.91 -19.52 -1.52
CA ILE A 204 -10.77 -19.95 -0.40
C ILE A 204 -11.48 -21.26 -0.75
N ASN A 205 -12.08 -21.37 -1.94
CA ASN A 205 -12.79 -22.57 -2.37
C ASN A 205 -11.86 -23.80 -2.41
N ILE A 206 -10.72 -23.69 -3.11
CA ILE A 206 -9.75 -24.80 -3.21
C ILE A 206 -9.27 -25.22 -1.82
N ALA A 207 -8.78 -24.27 -1.01
CA ALA A 207 -8.29 -24.55 0.34
C ALA A 207 -9.36 -25.16 1.27
N SER A 208 -10.64 -24.83 1.07
CA SER A 208 -11.77 -25.37 1.85
C SER A 208 -12.21 -26.77 1.42
N THR A 209 -11.94 -27.18 0.18
CA THR A 209 -12.32 -28.50 -0.36
C THR A 209 -11.18 -29.51 -0.40
N ALA A 210 -9.93 -29.04 -0.38
CA ALA A 210 -8.73 -29.86 -0.45
C ALA A 210 -8.52 -30.77 0.78
N ASP A 211 -7.72 -31.82 0.60
CA ASP A 211 -7.09 -32.51 1.72
C ASP A 211 -6.20 -31.55 2.53
N ALA A 212 -5.98 -31.85 3.82
CA ALA A 212 -5.18 -30.99 4.69
C ALA A 212 -3.70 -30.94 4.25
N PHE A 213 -3.22 -29.73 3.93
CA PHE A 213 -1.86 -29.46 3.47
C PHE A 213 -1.14 -28.39 4.30
N SER A 214 0.16 -28.26 4.09
CA SER A 214 0.97 -27.13 4.56
C SER A 214 2.15 -26.95 3.62
N MET A 215 2.40 -25.71 3.20
CA MET A 215 3.67 -25.35 2.55
C MET A 215 4.86 -25.62 3.49
N PRO A 216 6.08 -25.78 2.95
CA PRO A 216 7.29 -25.92 3.76
C PRO A 216 7.49 -24.76 4.76
N SER A 217 8.03 -25.06 5.94
CA SER A 217 8.11 -24.09 7.06
C SER A 217 9.05 -22.89 6.85
N ALA A 218 9.66 -22.77 5.67
CA ALA A 218 10.51 -21.63 5.29
C ALA A 218 9.80 -20.65 4.34
N THR A 219 8.60 -20.97 3.84
CA THR A 219 7.85 -20.14 2.88
C THR A 219 7.49 -18.75 3.42
N LEU A 220 7.15 -18.66 4.71
CA LEU A 220 6.69 -17.43 5.34
C LEU A 220 7.15 -17.39 6.81
N PRO A 221 8.21 -16.65 7.16
CA PRO A 221 8.80 -16.70 8.50
C PRO A 221 7.81 -16.36 9.61
N GLY A 222 7.70 -17.24 10.61
CA GLY A 222 6.77 -17.09 11.74
C GLY A 222 5.34 -17.58 11.49
N HIS A 223 5.01 -18.01 10.25
CA HIS A 223 3.67 -18.47 9.87
C HIS A 223 3.66 -19.91 9.36
N THR A 224 2.51 -20.58 9.49
CA THR A 224 2.26 -21.90 8.89
C THR A 224 1.25 -21.73 7.77
N VAL A 225 1.73 -21.64 6.53
CA VAL A 225 0.87 -21.51 5.34
C VAL A 225 0.19 -22.84 5.06
N ASN A 226 -1.04 -22.98 5.55
CA ASN A 226 -1.93 -24.15 5.40
C ASN A 226 -3.31 -23.71 4.91
N ASN A 227 -4.25 -24.67 4.75
CA ASN A 227 -5.63 -24.40 4.32
C ASN A 227 -6.26 -23.21 5.06
N ASN A 228 -6.25 -23.25 6.41
CA ASN A 228 -6.87 -22.21 7.24
C ASN A 228 -6.20 -20.84 7.06
N PHE A 229 -4.86 -20.78 7.03
CA PHE A 229 -4.13 -19.53 6.83
C PHE A 229 -4.49 -18.87 5.48
N ILE A 230 -4.57 -19.67 4.41
CA ILE A 230 -4.97 -19.17 3.08
C ILE A 230 -6.41 -18.64 3.12
N ILE A 231 -7.34 -19.37 3.76
CA ILE A 231 -8.74 -18.94 3.91
C ILE A 231 -8.84 -17.64 4.71
N GLU A 232 -8.25 -17.58 5.91
CA GLU A 232 -8.30 -16.40 6.79
C GLU A 232 -7.65 -15.16 6.13
N LEU A 233 -6.52 -15.34 5.44
CA LEU A 233 -5.82 -14.24 4.77
C LEU A 233 -6.60 -13.73 3.54
N ALA A 234 -7.13 -14.63 2.70
CA ALA A 234 -7.95 -14.27 1.54
C ALA A 234 -9.23 -13.54 1.94
N ASN A 235 -9.94 -14.03 2.96
CA ASN A 235 -11.11 -13.34 3.53
C ASN A 235 -10.74 -11.94 4.04
N SER A 236 -9.60 -11.78 4.71
CA SER A 236 -9.14 -10.48 5.22
C SER A 236 -8.87 -9.48 4.09
N TYR A 237 -8.17 -9.91 3.03
CA TYR A 237 -7.92 -9.05 1.88
C TYR A 237 -9.20 -8.71 1.11
N ALA A 238 -10.13 -9.65 0.93
CA ALA A 238 -11.42 -9.35 0.31
C ALA A 238 -12.21 -8.27 1.10
N ALA A 239 -12.25 -8.37 2.43
CA ALA A 239 -12.87 -7.35 3.29
C ALA A 239 -12.17 -5.98 3.17
N ARG A 240 -10.83 -5.93 3.15
CA ARG A 240 -10.06 -4.69 2.98
C ARG A 240 -10.27 -4.08 1.60
N PHE A 241 -10.20 -4.87 0.54
CA PHE A 241 -10.34 -4.41 -0.84
C PHE A 241 -11.73 -3.84 -1.12
N LEU A 242 -12.80 -4.45 -0.59
CA LEU A 242 -14.15 -3.89 -0.68
C LEU A 242 -14.30 -2.54 0.05
N ALA A 243 -13.73 -2.40 1.25
CA ALA A 243 -13.75 -1.13 1.96
C ALA A 243 -12.88 -0.05 1.28
N HIS A 244 -11.62 -0.37 0.95
CA HIS A 244 -10.60 0.57 0.47
C HIS A 244 -10.65 0.83 -1.03
N GLY A 245 -11.31 0.00 -1.84
CA GLY A 245 -11.61 0.31 -3.23
C GLY A 245 -12.48 1.56 -3.37
N SER A 246 -13.30 1.86 -2.36
CA SER A 246 -14.07 3.11 -2.30
C SER A 246 -13.12 4.33 -2.36
N ARG A 247 -13.30 5.18 -3.37
CA ARG A 247 -12.45 6.37 -3.62
C ARG A 247 -13.08 7.66 -3.07
N THR A 248 -14.39 7.64 -2.79
CA THR A 248 -15.17 8.74 -2.21
C THR A 248 -16.09 8.27 -1.09
N LYS A 249 -16.59 9.19 -0.27
CA LYS A 249 -17.62 8.93 0.75
C LYS A 249 -18.91 8.42 0.14
N ALA A 250 -19.30 8.94 -1.02
CA ALA A 250 -20.51 8.54 -1.72
C ALA A 250 -20.50 7.04 -2.05
N GLN A 251 -19.42 6.53 -2.66
CA GLN A 251 -19.25 5.11 -2.97
C GLN A 251 -19.22 4.23 -1.71
N ASN A 252 -18.55 4.72 -0.65
CA ASN A 252 -18.38 4.00 0.61
C ASN A 252 -19.70 3.86 1.39
N ASP A 253 -20.52 4.91 1.42
CA ASP A 253 -21.75 4.96 2.20
C ASP A 253 -22.96 4.39 1.43
N ASP A 254 -23.01 4.52 0.11
CA ASP A 254 -24.03 3.91 -0.77
C ASP A 254 -23.74 2.42 -1.02
N ASN A 255 -23.52 1.67 0.07
CA ASN A 255 -23.29 0.23 0.08
C ASN A 255 -22.24 -0.28 -0.95
N ILE A 256 -21.08 0.38 -1.03
CA ILE A 256 -19.95 -0.06 -1.89
C ILE A 256 -20.34 -0.04 -3.38
N SER A 257 -21.09 0.98 -3.82
CA SER A 257 -21.69 1.11 -5.17
C SER A 257 -20.69 1.29 -6.33
N TRP A 258 -19.39 1.13 -6.09
CA TRP A 258 -18.39 0.92 -7.14
C TRP A 258 -18.24 -0.55 -7.57
N SER A 259 -18.79 -1.49 -6.80
CA SER A 259 -18.66 -2.94 -6.98
C SER A 259 -20.02 -3.65 -7.08
N SER A 260 -19.99 -4.94 -7.41
CA SER A 260 -21.13 -5.86 -7.34
C SER A 260 -21.42 -6.39 -5.91
N TYR A 261 -20.55 -6.10 -4.94
CA TYR A 261 -20.64 -6.51 -3.54
C TYR A 261 -21.17 -5.37 -2.64
N GLY A 262 -21.39 -5.65 -1.35
CA GLY A 262 -21.78 -4.65 -0.34
C GLY A 262 -21.27 -4.94 1.07
N TRP A 263 -21.76 -4.18 2.06
CA TRP A 263 -21.29 -4.30 3.45
C TRP A 263 -21.67 -5.62 4.13
N ASN A 264 -22.65 -6.37 3.61
CA ASN A 264 -22.92 -7.74 4.07
C ASN A 264 -21.80 -8.71 3.66
N ASP A 265 -21.18 -8.48 2.50
CA ASP A 265 -20.05 -9.28 2.02
C ASP A 265 -18.79 -8.93 2.82
N VAL A 266 -18.53 -7.64 3.07
CA VAL A 266 -17.46 -7.20 4.00
C VAL A 266 -17.63 -7.80 5.39
N LEU A 267 -18.85 -7.85 5.93
CA LEU A 267 -19.15 -8.50 7.20
C LEU A 267 -18.81 -10.00 7.14
N THR A 268 -19.28 -10.68 6.09
CA THR A 268 -19.05 -12.13 5.87
C THR A 268 -17.55 -12.45 5.77
N PHE A 269 -16.82 -11.67 4.98
CA PHE A 269 -15.37 -11.80 4.83
C PHE A 269 -14.64 -11.50 6.15
N ALA A 270 -14.98 -10.42 6.86
CA ALA A 270 -14.34 -10.09 8.13
C ALA A 270 -14.68 -11.06 9.28
N GLU A 271 -15.80 -11.78 9.21
CA GLU A 271 -16.16 -12.87 10.13
C GLU A 271 -15.35 -14.14 9.90
N ASN A 272 -14.87 -14.38 8.68
CA ASN A 272 -14.01 -15.51 8.31
C ASN A 272 -12.53 -15.10 8.10
N GLY A 273 -12.18 -13.87 8.48
CA GLY A 273 -10.83 -13.31 8.34
C GLY A 273 -9.89 -13.67 9.50
N LEU A 274 -8.68 -13.10 9.45
CA LEU A 274 -7.56 -13.40 10.34
C LEU A 274 -7.89 -13.26 11.82
N THR A 275 -7.62 -14.34 12.55
CA THR A 275 -7.65 -14.41 14.02
C THR A 275 -6.32 -14.05 14.68
N SER A 276 -5.24 -13.89 13.90
CA SER A 276 -3.92 -13.43 14.35
C SER A 276 -3.25 -12.53 13.29
N ASP A 277 -2.31 -11.66 13.69
CA ASP A 277 -1.67 -10.72 12.76
C ASP A 277 -0.89 -11.46 11.65
N PHE A 278 -1.23 -11.23 10.38
CA PHE A 278 -0.35 -11.53 9.24
C PHE A 278 0.86 -10.58 9.31
N ALA A 279 1.88 -11.08 9.97
CA ALA A 279 3.11 -10.36 10.27
C ALA A 279 4.32 -11.30 10.13
N PRO A 280 4.92 -11.41 8.93
CA PRO A 280 6.13 -12.22 8.72
C PRO A 280 7.28 -11.76 9.62
N THR A 281 8.08 -12.69 10.11
CA THR A 281 9.21 -12.38 10.99
C THR A 281 10.38 -11.84 10.16
N GLY A 282 10.64 -10.53 10.28
CA GLY A 282 11.77 -9.90 9.63
C GLY A 282 13.11 -10.26 10.28
N ASP A 283 14.13 -10.36 9.43
CA ASP A 283 15.47 -10.90 9.72
C ASP A 283 16.60 -9.84 9.61
N GLY A 284 16.25 -8.57 9.35
CA GLY A 284 17.18 -7.44 9.23
C GLY A 284 16.93 -6.59 7.99
N LEU A 285 17.71 -5.53 7.79
CA LEU A 285 17.58 -4.66 6.61
C LEU A 285 18.29 -5.26 5.38
N PRO A 286 17.86 -4.94 4.14
CA PRO A 286 18.40 -5.58 2.93
C PRO A 286 19.91 -5.30 2.72
N TRP A 287 20.40 -4.13 3.13
CA TRP A 287 21.84 -3.81 3.12
C TRP A 287 22.65 -4.51 4.23
N GLU A 288 21.99 -5.22 5.14
CA GLU A 288 22.59 -6.04 6.20
C GLU A 288 22.51 -7.54 5.85
N GLY A 289 21.83 -7.90 4.75
CA GLY A 289 21.60 -9.27 4.29
C GLY A 289 20.26 -9.87 4.73
N GLY A 290 19.34 -9.06 5.28
CA GLY A 290 17.97 -9.49 5.56
C GLY A 290 17.16 -9.72 4.27
N THR A 291 16.23 -10.67 4.33
CA THR A 291 15.35 -11.08 3.23
C THR A 291 13.91 -10.59 3.44
N TRP A 292 13.43 -10.58 4.69
CA TRP A 292 12.08 -10.15 5.05
C TRP A 292 12.17 -8.81 5.79
N TRP A 293 11.82 -7.73 5.10
CA TRP A 293 12.03 -6.37 5.58
C TRP A 293 10.87 -5.44 5.18
N ASP A 294 10.82 -4.25 5.79
CA ASP A 294 9.82 -3.21 5.49
C ASP A 294 10.52 -1.82 5.46
N LEU A 295 10.73 -1.28 4.26
CA LEU A 295 11.38 0.03 4.08
C LEU A 295 10.38 1.18 4.27
N ASN A 296 9.10 0.96 3.99
CA ASN A 296 8.04 1.93 4.27
C ASN A 296 8.04 2.28 5.75
N ILE A 297 7.98 1.27 6.62
CA ILE A 297 7.96 1.48 8.06
C ILE A 297 9.27 2.07 8.55
N LYS A 298 10.44 1.63 8.02
CA LYS A 298 11.76 2.20 8.34
C LYS A 298 11.74 3.72 8.21
N TYR A 299 11.38 4.24 7.05
CA TYR A 299 11.48 5.68 6.78
C TYR A 299 10.33 6.51 7.37
N LEU A 300 9.11 5.95 7.49
CA LEU A 300 7.95 6.65 8.05
C LEU A 300 7.99 6.89 9.57
N ARG A 301 8.96 6.33 10.31
CA ARG A 301 9.16 6.67 11.75
C ARG A 301 10.57 7.13 12.16
N ASN A 302 11.59 6.89 11.33
CA ASN A 302 12.99 7.08 11.74
C ASN A 302 13.26 8.54 12.18
N PRO A 303 13.86 8.80 13.36
CA PRO A 303 14.22 10.15 13.80
C PRO A 303 14.89 10.99 12.71
N GLY A 304 14.32 12.16 12.44
CA GLY A 304 14.77 13.09 11.41
C GLY A 304 14.13 12.90 10.03
N TRP A 305 13.51 11.75 9.74
CA TRP A 305 12.80 11.49 8.48
C TRP A 305 11.37 12.00 8.58
N ALA A 306 10.35 11.12 8.61
CA ALA A 306 8.97 11.55 8.77
C ALA A 306 8.60 11.84 10.24
N ARG A 307 7.51 12.59 10.39
CA ARG A 307 6.80 12.87 11.65
C ARG A 307 5.34 12.41 11.49
N ILE A 308 4.60 12.32 12.59
CA ILE A 308 3.15 12.10 12.57
C ILE A 308 2.46 13.46 12.40
N HIS A 309 1.51 13.57 11.48
CA HIS A 309 0.85 14.83 11.16
C HIS A 309 -0.02 15.33 12.33
N PRO A 310 -0.10 16.64 12.62
CA PRO A 310 -0.83 17.15 13.79
C PRO A 310 -2.30 16.70 13.87
N ARG A 311 -2.97 16.48 12.73
CA ARG A 311 -4.31 15.83 12.62
C ARG A 311 -4.43 14.56 13.46
N VAL A 312 -3.44 13.67 13.47
CA VAL A 312 -3.52 12.38 14.19
C VAL A 312 -3.43 12.63 15.70
N ILE A 313 -2.53 13.53 16.13
CA ILE A 313 -2.42 13.95 17.53
C ILE A 313 -3.69 14.68 17.99
N LYS A 314 -4.32 15.47 17.10
CA LYS A 314 -5.62 16.14 17.31
C LYS A 314 -6.79 15.19 17.54
N LEU A 315 -6.71 13.94 17.08
CA LEU A 315 -7.70 12.91 17.45
C LEU A 315 -7.56 12.54 18.93
N MET A 316 -6.32 12.32 19.39
CA MET A 316 -6.03 11.92 20.77
C MET A 316 -6.21 13.08 21.76
N ASP A 317 -5.87 14.30 21.33
CA ASP A 317 -5.96 15.54 22.09
C ASP A 317 -6.86 16.56 21.35
N PRO A 318 -8.14 16.69 21.73
CA PRO A 318 -9.07 17.62 21.10
C PRO A 318 -8.69 19.10 21.22
N LEU A 319 -7.74 19.50 22.05
CA LEU A 319 -7.23 20.89 22.11
C LEU A 319 -6.13 21.14 21.09
N HIS A 320 -5.28 20.15 20.79
CA HIS A 320 -4.07 20.25 19.95
C HIS A 320 -4.27 20.92 18.56
N TRP A 321 -3.20 21.19 17.83
CA TRP A 321 -3.33 21.78 16.49
C TRP A 321 -3.79 20.77 15.42
N THR A 322 -4.71 21.20 14.55
CA THR A 322 -5.10 20.48 13.32
C THR A 322 -3.96 20.47 12.27
N ARG A 323 -3.21 21.57 12.23
CA ARG A 323 -2.06 21.91 11.36
C ARG A 323 -1.13 22.80 12.19
N TYR A 324 0.18 22.63 12.11
CA TYR A 324 1.12 23.48 12.85
C TYR A 324 0.92 24.97 12.52
N PRO A 325 1.02 25.92 13.48
CA PRO A 325 0.73 27.32 13.24
C PRO A 325 1.64 27.96 12.18
N THR A 326 1.05 28.60 11.18
CA THR A 326 1.74 29.33 10.10
C THR A 326 1.34 30.80 10.03
N ASP A 327 2.15 31.60 9.35
CA ASP A 327 1.76 32.94 8.89
C ASP A 327 0.93 32.89 7.59
N ASP A 328 0.53 34.05 7.08
CA ASP A 328 -0.25 34.20 5.84
C ASP A 328 0.50 33.72 4.56
N LEU A 329 1.81 33.43 4.66
CA LEU A 329 2.63 32.85 3.59
C LEU A 329 2.87 31.34 3.79
N GLY A 330 2.24 30.75 4.81
CA GLY A 330 2.41 29.34 5.15
C GLY A 330 3.75 29.00 5.82
N LEU A 331 4.54 29.99 6.25
CA LEU A 331 5.81 29.76 6.97
C LEU A 331 5.52 29.44 8.45
N PRO A 332 6.32 28.55 9.09
CA PRO A 332 6.06 28.14 10.48
C PRO A 332 6.27 29.30 11.45
N LEU A 333 5.29 29.55 12.32
CA LEU A 333 5.42 30.53 13.39
C LEU A 333 6.45 30.06 14.43
N SER A 334 7.29 30.98 14.89
CA SER A 334 8.13 30.76 16.07
C SER A 334 7.28 30.87 17.35
N VAL A 335 7.72 30.18 18.40
CA VAL A 335 7.06 30.18 19.72
C VAL A 335 7.05 31.56 20.41
N GLU A 336 7.89 32.48 19.93
CA GLU A 336 7.95 33.89 20.38
C GLU A 336 6.98 34.81 19.64
N ASN A 337 6.31 34.33 18.58
CA ASN A 337 5.39 35.12 17.78
C ASN A 337 4.08 35.36 18.55
N PRO A 338 3.54 36.60 18.63
CA PRO A 338 2.31 36.88 19.36
C PRO A 338 1.06 36.18 18.81
N ASN A 339 1.12 35.65 17.57
CA ASN A 339 0.06 34.85 16.97
C ASN A 339 0.25 33.33 17.20
N PHE A 340 1.33 32.90 17.87
CA PHE A 340 1.58 31.50 18.21
C PHE A 340 0.65 31.03 19.34
N ASN A 341 -0.52 30.52 18.97
CA ASN A 341 -1.50 30.01 19.92
C ASN A 341 -1.11 28.59 20.41
N ASN A 342 -0.40 28.47 21.53
CA ASN A 342 -0.19 27.18 22.18
C ASN A 342 -1.52 26.67 22.79
N PRO A 343 -2.08 25.51 22.38
CA PRO A 343 -3.45 25.13 22.75
C PRO A 343 -3.66 24.86 24.24
N HIS A 344 -2.57 24.56 24.97
CA HIS A 344 -2.58 24.27 26.40
C HIS A 344 -2.21 25.51 27.25
N GLY A 345 -2.14 26.69 26.61
CA GLY A 345 -1.81 27.96 27.25
C GLY A 345 -0.34 28.38 27.10
N PRO A 346 -0.01 29.64 27.41
CA PRO A 346 1.32 30.21 27.17
C PRO A 346 2.43 29.63 28.07
N ASP A 347 2.07 29.06 29.22
CA ASP A 347 3.00 28.50 30.20
C ASP A 347 3.29 27.00 29.99
N ALA A 348 2.65 26.36 29.01
CA ALA A 348 2.89 24.96 28.64
C ALA A 348 4.00 24.84 27.59
N ASP A 349 4.65 23.67 27.49
CA ASP A 349 5.56 23.38 26.39
C ASP A 349 4.80 23.44 25.04
N PRO A 350 5.38 24.06 23.99
CA PRO A 350 4.68 24.32 22.74
C PRO A 350 4.46 23.03 21.94
N GLY A 351 3.19 22.62 21.80
CA GLY A 351 2.84 21.45 21.01
C GLY A 351 3.09 20.10 21.67
N ILE A 352 3.28 20.04 22.99
CA ILE A 352 3.03 18.81 23.74
C ILE A 352 1.51 18.56 23.80
N ALA A 353 1.10 17.29 23.79
CA ALA A 353 -0.30 16.88 23.79
C ALA A 353 -0.63 16.01 25.02
N PHE A 354 -1.91 15.97 25.38
CA PHE A 354 -2.48 15.26 26.52
C PHE A 354 -3.71 14.45 26.08
N SER A 355 -3.78 13.18 26.45
CA SER A 355 -4.89 12.29 26.10
C SER A 355 -5.19 11.32 27.24
N ASP A 356 -6.46 10.89 27.32
CA ASP A 356 -6.88 9.73 28.11
C ASP A 356 -6.54 8.40 27.41
N ASP A 357 -6.16 8.41 26.13
CA ASP A 357 -5.64 7.23 25.44
C ASP A 357 -4.16 7.00 25.80
N ALA A 358 -3.90 5.89 26.49
CA ALA A 358 -2.56 5.51 26.94
C ALA A 358 -1.56 5.33 25.77
N ARG A 359 -2.03 5.09 24.54
CA ARG A 359 -1.19 4.94 23.34
C ARG A 359 -0.44 6.22 22.97
N LEU A 360 -0.90 7.41 23.41
CA LEU A 360 -0.15 8.64 23.22
C LEU A 360 1.26 8.57 23.85
N LEU A 361 1.43 7.77 24.91
CA LEU A 361 2.69 7.61 25.64
C LEU A 361 3.48 6.34 25.25
N THR A 362 2.84 5.31 24.72
CA THR A 362 3.52 4.07 24.30
C THR A 362 3.91 4.08 22.82
N ASP A 363 3.08 4.69 21.96
CA ASP A 363 3.19 4.53 20.51
C ASP A 363 3.80 5.75 19.82
N PHE A 364 3.75 6.91 20.47
CA PHE A 364 4.23 8.19 19.94
C PHE A 364 5.26 8.86 20.87
N GLN A 365 6.18 9.62 20.27
CA GLN A 365 7.21 10.39 20.97
C GLN A 365 7.10 11.87 20.61
N TYR A 366 6.95 12.72 21.63
CA TYR A 366 7.18 14.16 21.53
C TYR A 366 8.68 14.48 21.36
N LEU A 367 8.99 15.38 20.44
CA LEU A 367 10.31 15.87 20.12
C LEU A 367 10.29 17.41 20.21
N PRO A 368 11.14 18.03 21.05
CA PRO A 368 11.08 19.47 21.32
C PRO A 368 11.52 20.37 20.16
N SER A 369 11.99 19.79 19.05
CA SER A 369 12.42 20.52 17.85
C SER A 369 11.82 19.93 16.57
N ASN A 370 11.51 20.83 15.64
CA ASN A 370 11.26 20.50 14.23
C ASN A 370 12.59 20.54 13.48
N ASN A 371 12.81 19.56 12.61
CA ASN A 371 14.05 19.42 11.82
C ASN A 371 13.83 19.60 10.30
N PHE A 372 12.62 20.03 9.92
CA PHE A 372 12.25 20.34 8.54
C PHE A 372 12.70 21.77 8.18
N PRO A 373 13.18 22.04 6.96
CA PRO A 373 13.48 23.40 6.52
C PRO A 373 12.21 24.28 6.43
N ALA A 374 12.22 25.43 7.10
CA ALA A 374 11.08 26.34 7.20
C ALA A 374 10.62 26.90 5.83
N ASP A 375 11.54 27.02 4.88
CA ASP A 375 11.32 27.49 3.50
C ASP A 375 10.54 26.50 2.63
N ARG A 376 10.28 25.28 3.13
CA ARG A 376 9.42 24.28 2.48
C ARG A 376 7.97 24.31 2.96
N GLY A 377 7.64 25.19 3.91
CA GLY A 377 6.30 25.37 4.46
C GLY A 377 6.15 24.79 5.88
N GLY A 378 5.52 25.57 6.76
CA GLY A 378 5.32 25.21 8.16
C GLY A 378 4.22 24.16 8.37
N TRP A 379 3.38 23.90 7.37
CA TRP A 379 2.40 22.82 7.41
C TRP A 379 3.04 21.42 7.52
N PHE A 380 4.32 21.28 7.13
CA PHE A 380 5.07 20.04 7.35
C PHE A 380 5.44 19.81 8.82
N TYR A 381 5.46 20.84 9.67
CA TYR A 381 5.99 20.74 11.03
C TYR A 381 5.09 19.88 11.93
N SER A 382 5.72 19.10 12.80
CA SER A 382 5.06 18.36 13.86
C SER A 382 6.05 17.93 14.94
N HIS A 383 5.67 18.15 16.19
CA HIS A 383 6.46 17.72 17.33
C HIS A 383 6.40 16.21 17.60
N TYR A 384 5.51 15.46 16.97
CA TYR A 384 5.36 14.03 17.22
C TYR A 384 5.92 13.15 16.11
N ARG A 385 6.46 11.99 16.48
CA ARG A 385 6.68 10.84 15.59
C ARG A 385 6.11 9.58 16.22
N GLN A 386 5.96 8.52 15.44
CA GLN A 386 5.76 7.18 16.00
C GLN A 386 7.06 6.65 16.60
N SER A 387 6.96 6.05 17.79
CA SER A 387 8.06 5.40 18.53
C SER A 387 7.74 3.97 18.99
N ARG A 388 6.50 3.49 18.80
CA ARG A 388 6.04 2.13 19.14
C ARG A 388 7.02 1.03 18.77
N TYR A 389 7.69 1.20 17.63
CA TYR A 389 8.48 0.18 16.94
C TYR A 389 10.00 0.44 17.00
N ASP A 390 10.48 1.26 17.94
CA ASP A 390 11.90 1.64 18.04
C ASP A 390 12.78 0.62 18.79
N PHE A 391 12.17 -0.30 19.53
CA PHE A 391 12.85 -1.12 20.52
C PHE A 391 12.48 -2.62 20.40
N PRO A 392 13.42 -3.54 20.70
CA PRO A 392 13.19 -4.98 20.69
C PRO A 392 12.54 -5.52 21.98
N ALA A 393 11.99 -6.73 21.89
CA ALA A 393 11.32 -7.50 22.95
C ALA A 393 12.09 -7.74 24.27
N SER A 394 13.36 -7.32 24.36
CA SER A 394 14.10 -7.26 25.62
C SER A 394 13.92 -5.94 26.39
N THR A 395 13.18 -4.98 25.82
CA THR A 395 13.09 -3.58 26.31
C THR A 395 11.70 -2.94 26.27
N ASN A 396 10.73 -3.51 25.55
CA ASN A 396 9.32 -3.13 25.56
C ASN A 396 8.43 -4.38 25.37
N ASP A 397 7.22 -4.38 25.95
CA ASP A 397 6.35 -5.57 25.97
C ASP A 397 5.72 -5.90 24.59
N ASP A 398 5.50 -4.89 23.73
CA ASP A 398 5.13 -5.10 22.31
C ASP A 398 6.32 -5.72 21.52
N GLY A 399 7.55 -5.34 21.83
CA GLY A 399 8.80 -5.99 21.40
C GLY A 399 9.28 -5.75 19.96
N LEU A 400 8.73 -4.74 19.29
CA LEU A 400 8.72 -4.62 17.84
C LEU A 400 9.87 -3.77 17.27
N PHE A 401 11.05 -4.36 17.04
CA PHE A 401 12.16 -3.66 16.37
C PHE A 401 12.01 -3.59 14.83
N MET A 402 10.76 -3.48 14.35
CA MET A 402 10.37 -3.44 12.93
C MET A 402 11.03 -2.30 12.15
N GLY A 403 11.58 -1.29 12.83
CA GLY A 403 12.30 -0.19 12.20
C GLY A 403 13.57 -0.66 11.52
N GLU A 404 14.29 -1.57 12.17
CA GLU A 404 15.45 -2.24 11.57
C GLU A 404 15.04 -3.59 10.95
N SER A 405 13.77 -3.70 10.55
CA SER A 405 13.19 -4.90 9.92
C SER A 405 13.37 -6.18 10.74
N LEU A 406 13.27 -6.08 12.08
CA LEU A 406 13.43 -7.20 13.00
C LEU A 406 12.15 -7.46 13.82
N GLY A 407 11.71 -8.72 13.85
CA GLY A 407 10.46 -9.12 14.49
C GLY A 407 9.24 -9.09 13.55
N PRO A 408 8.00 -9.18 14.05
CA PRO A 408 6.83 -9.40 13.22
C PRO A 408 6.42 -8.13 12.44
N LEU A 409 6.60 -8.18 11.11
CA LEU A 409 6.32 -7.11 10.17
C LEU A 409 4.82 -7.08 9.81
N ARG A 410 4.00 -6.35 10.56
CA ARG A 410 2.54 -6.30 10.42
C ARG A 410 2.05 -5.68 9.10
N GLU A 411 1.57 -6.51 8.19
CA GLU A 411 0.81 -6.08 7.00
C GLU A 411 -0.71 -6.16 7.24
N PHE A 412 -1.21 -7.25 7.81
CA PHE A 412 -2.63 -7.35 8.18
C PHE A 412 -2.75 -7.67 9.65
N ARG A 413 -3.43 -6.81 10.42
CA ARG A 413 -3.67 -7.06 11.85
C ARG A 413 -5.01 -7.75 12.07
N ALA A 414 -5.09 -8.65 13.04
CA ALA A 414 -6.38 -9.21 13.45
C ALA A 414 -7.36 -8.11 13.87
N TYR A 415 -6.85 -7.02 14.45
CA TYR A 415 -7.66 -5.85 14.80
C TYR A 415 -8.10 -5.00 13.60
N ASP A 416 -7.37 -4.98 12.48
CA ASP A 416 -7.83 -4.36 11.22
C ASP A 416 -9.07 -5.11 10.71
N VAL A 417 -9.04 -6.45 10.73
CA VAL A 417 -10.21 -7.30 10.43
C VAL A 417 -11.36 -7.01 11.40
N LYS A 418 -11.11 -6.86 12.71
CA LYS A 418 -12.16 -6.54 13.68
C LYS A 418 -12.74 -5.14 13.53
N LEU A 419 -11.96 -4.14 13.10
CA LEU A 419 -12.46 -2.81 12.78
C LEU A 419 -13.28 -2.80 11.48
N LEU A 420 -12.89 -3.58 10.46
CA LEU A 420 -13.71 -3.83 9.27
C LEU A 420 -15.01 -4.57 9.61
N GLN A 421 -14.97 -5.58 10.48
CA GLN A 421 -16.15 -6.28 10.99
C GLN A 421 -17.09 -5.32 11.72
N ALA A 422 -16.56 -4.47 12.61
CA ALA A 422 -17.33 -3.47 13.34
C ALA A 422 -17.97 -2.42 12.41
N GLU A 423 -17.24 -1.93 11.41
CA GLU A 423 -17.77 -0.98 10.43
C GLU A 423 -18.90 -1.60 9.59
N ALA A 424 -18.67 -2.81 9.07
CA ALA A 424 -19.68 -3.56 8.34
C ALA A 424 -20.92 -3.84 9.21
N MET A 425 -20.74 -4.14 10.49
CA MET A 425 -21.84 -4.26 11.46
C MET A 425 -22.62 -2.96 11.62
N VAL A 426 -21.99 -1.78 11.77
CA VAL A 426 -22.73 -0.51 11.85
C VAL A 426 -23.52 -0.25 10.55
N ARG A 427 -22.89 -0.43 9.39
CA ARG A 427 -23.46 -0.12 8.07
C ARG A 427 -24.58 -1.08 7.65
N THR A 428 -24.60 -2.30 8.20
CA THR A 428 -25.70 -3.26 8.08
C THR A 428 -26.76 -3.12 9.20
N GLY A 429 -26.62 -2.13 10.09
CA GLY A 429 -27.58 -1.78 11.14
C GLY A 429 -27.34 -2.47 12.50
N ASN A 430 -26.34 -3.34 12.61
CA ASN A 430 -25.95 -4.04 13.85
C ASN A 430 -24.97 -3.20 14.71
N VAL A 431 -25.37 -1.98 15.10
CA VAL A 431 -24.57 -1.11 15.97
C VAL A 431 -24.19 -1.80 17.29
N ALA A 432 -25.07 -2.66 17.83
CA ALA A 432 -24.81 -3.41 19.06
C ALA A 432 -23.65 -4.41 18.92
N GLY A 433 -23.48 -5.05 17.76
CA GLY A 433 -22.33 -5.93 17.47
C GLY A 433 -21.02 -5.15 17.37
N ALA A 434 -21.04 -4.00 16.69
CA ALA A 434 -19.88 -3.10 16.61
C ALA A 434 -19.45 -2.60 18.01
N LEU A 435 -20.41 -2.22 18.85
CA LEU A 435 -20.16 -1.83 20.24
C LEU A 435 -19.60 -2.98 21.10
N ALA A 436 -19.94 -4.24 20.81
CA ALA A 436 -19.32 -5.39 21.48
C ALA A 436 -17.84 -5.50 21.11
N ILE A 437 -17.48 -5.32 19.84
CA ILE A 437 -16.08 -5.34 19.37
C ILE A 437 -15.28 -4.17 19.97
N LEU A 438 -15.82 -2.94 19.98
CA LEU A 438 -15.14 -1.74 20.51
C LEU A 438 -14.97 -1.72 22.03
N ASN A 439 -15.73 -2.55 22.76
CA ASN A 439 -15.72 -2.62 24.22
C ASN A 439 -15.13 -3.93 24.79
N ASP A 440 -14.78 -4.90 23.94
CA ASP A 440 -14.10 -6.14 24.37
C ASP A 440 -12.77 -5.80 25.05
N SER A 441 -12.57 -6.30 26.27
CA SER A 441 -11.38 -6.03 27.10
C SER A 441 -10.06 -6.53 26.51
N ASN A 442 -10.10 -7.45 25.54
CA ASN A 442 -8.92 -8.01 24.89
C ASN A 442 -8.46 -7.13 23.71
N ASN A 443 -9.40 -6.49 23.02
CA ASN A 443 -9.15 -5.66 21.84
C ASN A 443 -8.40 -4.36 22.20
N GLU A 444 -7.57 -3.88 21.27
CA GLU A 444 -6.52 -2.89 21.54
C GLU A 444 -7.01 -1.55 22.09
N ARG A 445 -8.19 -1.07 21.67
CA ARG A 445 -8.85 0.10 22.27
C ARG A 445 -8.93 0.02 23.80
N LYS A 446 -9.16 -1.19 24.33
CA LYS A 446 -9.34 -1.48 25.76
C LYS A 446 -8.05 -1.98 26.40
N SER A 447 -7.34 -2.90 25.76
CA SER A 447 -6.14 -3.53 26.32
C SER A 447 -4.88 -2.66 26.23
N ARG A 448 -4.74 -1.85 25.17
CA ARG A 448 -3.63 -0.91 24.96
C ARG A 448 -4.03 0.53 25.28
N GLY A 449 -5.11 1.01 24.67
CA GLY A 449 -5.58 2.41 24.81
C GLY A 449 -6.22 2.74 26.15
N GLN A 450 -6.68 1.73 26.89
CA GLN A 450 -7.35 1.87 28.21
C GLN A 450 -8.62 2.74 28.22
N LEU A 451 -9.13 3.09 27.03
CA LEU A 451 -10.19 4.07 26.84
C LEU A 451 -11.53 3.67 27.51
N PRO A 452 -12.39 4.63 27.89
CA PRO A 452 -13.69 4.35 28.50
C PRO A 452 -14.62 3.54 27.59
N VAL A 453 -15.67 2.97 28.19
CA VAL A 453 -16.72 2.24 27.45
C VAL A 453 -17.42 3.18 26.47
N VAL A 454 -17.65 2.71 25.25
CA VAL A 454 -18.49 3.41 24.25
C VAL A 454 -19.95 3.16 24.61
N GLU A 455 -20.63 4.20 25.08
CA GLU A 455 -22.05 4.15 25.47
C GLU A 455 -23.02 4.69 24.39
N THR A 456 -22.51 5.39 23.37
CA THR A 456 -23.34 5.91 22.28
C THR A 456 -23.87 4.80 21.38
N THR A 457 -25.09 4.99 20.86
CA THR A 457 -25.76 4.12 19.89
C THR A 457 -26.05 4.82 18.58
N ASN A 458 -25.56 6.04 18.39
CA ASN A 458 -25.63 6.76 17.11
C ASN A 458 -24.66 6.12 16.10
N PRO A 459 -25.13 5.61 14.94
CA PRO A 459 -24.27 4.99 13.93
C PRO A 459 -23.05 5.84 13.54
N ASP A 460 -23.25 7.15 13.33
CA ASP A 460 -22.19 8.05 12.85
C ASP A 460 -21.07 8.23 13.89
N GLU A 461 -21.44 8.37 15.17
CA GLU A 461 -20.47 8.46 16.28
C GLU A 461 -19.70 7.15 16.47
N VAL A 462 -20.34 5.99 16.26
CA VAL A 462 -19.66 4.69 16.31
C VAL A 462 -18.72 4.51 15.12
N LEU A 463 -19.09 4.99 13.92
CA LEU A 463 -18.18 5.01 12.77
C LEU A 463 -16.97 5.90 13.02
N ASP A 464 -17.14 7.11 13.55
CA ASP A 464 -16.00 7.99 13.87
C ASP A 464 -15.08 7.39 14.95
N ILE A 465 -15.62 6.63 15.91
CA ILE A 465 -14.80 5.86 16.88
C ILE A 465 -14.06 4.69 16.20
N ILE A 466 -14.67 4.01 15.23
CA ILE A 466 -13.97 2.98 14.45
C ILE A 466 -12.83 3.63 13.64
N PHE A 467 -13.08 4.75 12.97
CA PHE A 467 -12.04 5.48 12.24
C PHE A 467 -10.93 6.03 13.15
N TYR A 468 -11.25 6.46 14.37
CA TYR A 468 -10.25 6.80 15.39
C TYR A 468 -9.31 5.61 15.67
N GLU A 469 -9.86 4.42 15.92
CA GLU A 469 -9.05 3.23 16.16
C GLU A 469 -8.22 2.81 14.94
N ARG A 470 -8.76 3.01 13.72
CA ARG A 470 -8.00 2.77 12.48
C ARG A 470 -6.82 3.73 12.33
N ASP A 471 -7.00 5.03 12.61
CA ASP A 471 -5.90 6.00 12.61
C ASP A 471 -4.85 5.68 13.69
N ILE A 472 -5.26 5.39 14.93
CA ILE A 472 -4.32 5.25 16.07
C ILE A 472 -3.62 3.88 16.09
N GLU A 473 -4.36 2.77 15.99
CA GLU A 473 -3.81 1.42 16.25
C GLU A 473 -3.14 0.78 15.01
N LEU A 474 -3.48 1.27 13.81
CA LEU A 474 -2.90 0.81 12.53
C LEU A 474 -1.84 1.79 11.98
N ALA A 475 -1.38 2.75 12.78
CA ALA A 475 -0.37 3.74 12.39
C ALA A 475 0.89 3.06 11.81
N ASN A 476 1.26 3.38 10.57
CA ASN A 476 2.31 2.72 9.79
C ASN A 476 2.24 1.16 9.77
N ASN A 477 1.06 0.56 9.81
CA ASN A 477 0.87 -0.88 9.54
C ASN A 477 -0.04 -1.05 8.32
N GLY A 478 0.18 -2.13 7.58
CA GLY A 478 -0.46 -2.36 6.29
C GLY A 478 0.00 -1.44 5.16
N TRP A 479 -0.41 -1.77 3.95
CA TRP A 479 -0.20 -0.96 2.76
C TRP A 479 -1.40 -0.05 2.48
N MET A 480 -1.13 1.25 2.30
CA MET A 480 -2.06 2.34 1.95
C MET A 480 -3.28 2.57 2.87
N ILE A 481 -3.38 1.91 4.03
CA ILE A 481 -4.55 1.95 4.94
C ILE A 481 -5.08 3.37 5.16
N HIS A 482 -4.23 4.29 5.64
CA HIS A 482 -4.64 5.65 5.99
C HIS A 482 -5.05 6.49 4.78
N PHE A 483 -4.53 6.19 3.60
CA PHE A 483 -4.95 6.84 2.34
C PHE A 483 -6.30 6.31 1.87
N GLY A 484 -6.51 4.99 1.94
CA GLY A 484 -7.81 4.34 1.69
C GLY A 484 -8.91 4.86 2.62
N ASP A 485 -8.63 4.91 3.93
CA ASP A 485 -9.55 5.37 4.95
C ASP A 485 -9.84 6.89 4.88
N MET A 486 -8.89 7.71 4.41
CA MET A 486 -9.13 9.14 4.19
C MET A 486 -9.86 9.44 2.87
N ARG A 487 -9.60 8.71 1.78
CA ARG A 487 -10.30 8.94 0.49
C ARG A 487 -11.77 8.53 0.58
N ARG A 488 -12.08 7.37 1.19
CA ARG A 488 -13.45 6.85 1.35
C ARG A 488 -14.34 7.61 2.36
N ARG A 489 -13.86 8.76 2.86
CA ARG A 489 -14.58 9.71 3.71
C ARG A 489 -14.65 11.12 3.12
N ASP A 490 -14.04 11.34 1.94
CA ASP A 490 -13.75 12.67 1.37
C ASP A 490 -12.88 13.55 2.29
N PHE A 491 -11.95 12.93 3.05
CA PHE A 491 -11.12 13.59 4.05
C PHE A 491 -9.71 13.96 3.57
N LEU A 492 -9.30 13.61 2.35
CA LEU A 492 -8.01 14.05 1.79
C LEU A 492 -7.96 15.59 1.60
N GLN A 493 -6.77 16.18 1.53
CA GLN A 493 -6.62 17.61 1.19
C GLN A 493 -7.04 17.91 -0.25
N GLN A 494 -7.52 19.14 -0.50
CA GLN A 494 -7.95 19.60 -1.82
C GLN A 494 -6.77 19.54 -2.81
N GLY A 495 -6.96 18.88 -3.94
CA GLY A 495 -5.91 18.65 -4.92
C GLY A 495 -5.06 17.40 -4.65
N THR A 496 -5.27 16.66 -3.57
CA THR A 496 -4.66 15.32 -3.41
C THR A 496 -5.32 14.36 -4.42
N PRO A 497 -4.55 13.60 -5.23
CA PRO A 497 -5.12 12.55 -6.07
C PRO A 497 -5.80 11.46 -5.23
N LEU A 498 -6.91 10.90 -5.71
CA LEU A 498 -7.62 9.80 -5.02
C LEU A 498 -7.03 8.43 -5.39
N HIS A 499 -6.19 8.39 -6.42
CA HIS A 499 -5.55 7.23 -7.04
C HIS A 499 -4.40 7.71 -7.94
N TYR A 500 -3.49 6.79 -8.32
CA TYR A 500 -2.31 7.12 -9.14
C TYR A 500 -2.55 6.68 -10.59
N PRO A 501 -2.00 7.39 -11.59
CA PRO A 501 -2.06 6.95 -12.98
C PRO A 501 -1.25 5.68 -13.20
N VAL A 502 -1.53 4.92 -14.26
CA VAL A 502 -0.57 3.95 -14.81
C VAL A 502 0.81 4.62 -14.95
N PRO A 503 1.91 3.99 -14.50
CA PRO A 503 3.21 4.66 -14.44
C PRO A 503 3.72 5.16 -15.80
N GLY A 504 4.48 6.26 -15.78
CA GLY A 504 5.03 6.89 -16.98
C GLY A 504 5.88 5.94 -17.83
N SER A 505 6.69 5.08 -17.21
CA SER A 505 7.52 4.07 -17.89
C SER A 505 6.69 3.13 -18.77
N GLU A 506 5.62 2.56 -18.21
CA GLU A 506 4.70 1.65 -18.89
C GLU A 506 3.95 2.36 -20.04
N LEU A 507 3.49 3.59 -19.82
CA LEU A 507 2.84 4.38 -20.86
C LEU A 507 3.80 4.70 -22.01
N GLU A 508 5.07 5.05 -21.75
CA GLU A 508 6.07 5.26 -22.79
C GLU A 508 6.41 3.95 -23.53
N ALA A 509 6.55 2.83 -22.82
CA ALA A 509 6.82 1.52 -23.40
C ALA A 509 5.72 1.04 -24.35
N LEU A 510 4.45 1.30 -24.01
CA LEU A 510 3.28 1.02 -24.86
C LEU A 510 3.04 2.09 -25.95
N GLY A 511 3.82 3.18 -25.96
CA GLY A 511 3.66 4.29 -26.92
C GLY A 511 2.40 5.14 -26.69
N LEU A 512 1.87 5.15 -25.47
CA LEU A 512 0.66 5.85 -25.06
C LEU A 512 0.98 7.25 -24.47
N PRO A 513 0.01 8.19 -24.45
CA PRO A 513 0.22 9.50 -23.84
C PRO A 513 0.31 9.39 -22.31
N ILE A 514 1.38 9.95 -21.73
CA ILE A 514 1.51 10.12 -20.27
C ILE A 514 0.40 11.06 -19.76
N TYR A 515 -0.27 10.66 -18.68
CA TYR A 515 -1.30 11.43 -17.97
C TYR A 515 -1.08 11.39 -16.45
N THR A 516 -1.85 12.17 -15.69
CA THR A 516 -1.74 12.24 -14.22
C THR A 516 -3.00 12.80 -13.56
N PHE A 517 -3.09 12.63 -12.24
CA PHE A 517 -4.15 13.15 -11.37
C PHE A 517 -3.58 14.05 -10.26
N GLY A 518 -4.46 14.68 -9.47
CA GLY A 518 -4.06 15.63 -8.44
C GLY A 518 -3.90 17.06 -8.95
N GLY A 519 -3.53 17.96 -8.04
CA GLY A 519 -3.41 19.39 -8.26
C GLY A 519 -4.65 20.16 -7.82
N PHE A 520 -4.46 21.25 -7.06
CA PHE A 520 -5.54 22.09 -6.52
C PHE A 520 -6.58 22.53 -7.58
N ASN A 521 -6.14 22.85 -8.80
CA ASN A 521 -7.01 23.29 -9.90
C ASN A 521 -7.83 22.15 -10.54
N ASN A 522 -7.49 20.89 -10.26
CA ASN A 522 -8.12 19.69 -10.84
C ASN A 522 -9.06 18.99 -9.84
N ALA A 523 -9.32 19.62 -8.69
CA ALA A 523 -10.12 19.09 -7.60
C ALA A 523 -11.59 18.87 -8.01
N ASP A 524 -11.90 17.66 -8.49
CA ASP A 524 -13.16 17.27 -9.11
C ASP A 524 -14.08 16.43 -8.21
N GLY A 525 -13.57 15.91 -7.09
CA GLY A 525 -14.28 15.00 -6.19
C GLY A 525 -14.45 13.57 -6.75
N VAL A 526 -13.75 13.21 -7.83
CA VAL A 526 -13.90 11.92 -8.54
C VAL A 526 -12.55 11.24 -8.78
N ASN A 527 -11.53 12.02 -9.15
CA ASN A 527 -10.14 11.59 -9.34
C ASN A 527 -9.17 12.36 -8.45
N THR A 528 -9.55 13.56 -8.04
CA THR A 528 -8.77 14.46 -7.18
C THR A 528 -9.70 15.05 -6.12
N SER A 529 -9.32 14.98 -4.84
CA SER A 529 -10.16 15.44 -3.74
C SER A 529 -10.50 16.94 -3.85
N ASP A 530 -11.76 17.28 -3.58
CA ASP A 530 -12.26 18.64 -3.36
C ASP A 530 -11.96 19.19 -1.95
N GLY A 531 -11.49 18.32 -1.06
CA GLY A 531 -10.85 18.64 0.22
C GLY A 531 -11.74 18.41 1.45
N GLY A 532 -11.23 17.71 2.45
CA GLY A 532 -11.93 17.47 3.71
C GLY A 532 -12.28 18.76 4.49
N ASP A 533 -13.49 18.80 5.05
CA ASP A 533 -13.97 19.96 5.81
C ASP A 533 -13.14 20.26 7.07
N TRP A 534 -12.42 19.26 7.60
CA TRP A 534 -11.51 19.42 8.74
C TRP A 534 -10.30 20.34 8.46
N ILE A 535 -9.92 20.50 7.19
CA ILE A 535 -8.70 21.24 6.78
C ILE A 535 -9.00 22.50 5.94
N LYS A 536 -10.15 22.58 5.26
CA LYS A 536 -10.59 23.77 4.48
C LYS A 536 -10.38 25.13 5.19
N PRO A 537 -10.59 25.29 6.52
CA PRO A 537 -10.36 26.56 7.22
C PRO A 537 -8.89 27.00 7.34
N TYR A 538 -7.93 26.15 6.99
CA TYR A 538 -6.49 26.36 7.14
C TYR A 538 -5.75 26.42 5.79
N TYR A 539 -6.46 26.63 4.69
CA TYR A 539 -5.85 26.80 3.37
C TYR A 539 -5.31 28.22 3.19
N HIS A 540 -4.05 28.32 2.76
CA HIS A 540 -3.30 29.56 2.58
C HIS A 540 -2.64 29.53 1.18
N PHE A 541 -3.40 29.92 0.14
CA PHE A 541 -3.06 29.76 -1.28
C PHE A 541 -3.20 31.09 -2.06
#